data_AF-A0A5U9IDR7-F1
#
_entry.id   AF-A0A5U9IDR7-F1
#
_cell.length_a   1.000
_cell.length_b   1.000
_cell.length_c   1.000
_cell.angle_alpha   90.00
_cell.angle_beta   90.00
_cell.angle_gamma   90.00
#
_symmetry.space_group_name_H-M   'P 1'
#
loop_
_entity.id
_entity.type
_entity.pdbx_description
1 polymer ?
#
loop_
_entity_poly.entity_id
_entity_poly.type
_entity_poly.pdbx_seq_one_letter_code
_entity_poly.pdbx_strand_id
1 'polypeptide(L)'
;MATEPKAGRPSDYMPEVADDICSLLSSGESLLKVCKRPGMPDKSTVFRWLAKHEDFRDKYAKATEARADSIFEEIFEIADNAIPDAAEVAKARLRVDTRKWALARMNPRKYGDKVTNELVGKDGGAIQIETSPMSTLFGK
;
A
#
# COMPACT_ATOMS: atom_id res chain seq x y z
N MET A 1 44.98 4.19 13.98
CA MET A 1 43.52 4.35 13.81
C MET A 1 43.00 3.08 13.17
N ALA A 2 42.33 2.22 13.94
CA ALA A 2 41.74 1.00 13.41
C ALA A 2 40.52 1.38 12.58
N THR A 3 40.54 1.10 11.28
CA THR A 3 39.38 1.22 10.40
C THR A 3 38.39 0.13 10.79
N GLU A 4 37.20 0.52 11.24
CA GLU A 4 36.13 -0.42 11.56
C GLU A 4 35.81 -1.31 10.36
N PRO A 5 35.50 -2.60 10.58
CA PRO A 5 35.16 -3.52 9.50
C PRO A 5 33.87 -3.02 8.81
N LYS A 6 33.79 -3.14 7.48
CA LYS A 6 32.58 -2.86 6.70
C LYS A 6 31.41 -3.62 7.31
N ALA A 7 30.60 -2.94 8.11
CA ALA A 7 29.47 -3.54 8.79
C ALA A 7 28.53 -4.17 7.74
N GLY A 8 28.16 -5.43 7.95
CA GLY A 8 27.13 -6.09 7.16
C GLY A 8 25.80 -5.34 7.25
N ARG A 9 24.83 -5.70 6.41
CA ARG A 9 23.48 -5.12 6.52
C ARG A 9 22.95 -5.33 7.94
N PRO A 10 22.31 -4.31 8.57
CA PRO A 10 21.76 -4.46 9.91
C PRO A 10 20.79 -5.64 10.00
N SER A 11 20.96 -6.49 11.02
CA SER A 11 20.04 -7.60 11.34
C SER A 11 19.19 -7.31 12.58
N ASP A 12 19.79 -6.63 13.56
CA ASP A 12 19.18 -6.30 14.85
C ASP A 12 18.33 -5.04 14.72
N TYR A 13 17.26 -4.96 15.50
CA TYR A 13 16.33 -3.84 15.41
C TYR A 13 17.01 -2.53 15.83
N MET A 14 17.00 -1.56 14.92
CA MET A 14 17.55 -0.23 15.12
C MET A 14 16.41 0.80 14.94
N PRO A 15 15.91 1.42 16.03
CA PRO A 15 14.79 2.38 15.97
C PRO A 15 15.04 3.54 15.01
N GLU A 16 16.27 4.07 14.98
CA GLU A 16 16.69 5.15 14.07
C GLU A 16 16.56 4.75 12.59
N VAL A 17 16.96 3.52 12.25
CA VAL A 17 16.83 2.99 10.88
C VAL A 17 15.38 2.71 10.54
N ALA A 18 14.59 2.22 11.49
CA ALA A 18 13.15 2.02 11.33
C ALA A 18 12.41 3.35 11.05
N ASP A 19 12.82 4.42 11.73
CA ASP A 19 12.31 5.78 11.54
C ASP A 19 12.66 6.34 10.15
N ASP A 20 13.89 6.12 9.68
CA ASP A 20 14.30 6.50 8.34
C ASP A 20 13.53 5.73 7.26
N ILE A 21 13.30 4.43 7.47
CA ILE A 21 12.45 3.62 6.56
C ILE A 21 11.05 4.22 6.48
N CYS A 22 10.42 4.53 7.62
CA CYS A 22 9.10 5.15 7.66
C CYS A 22 9.09 6.51 6.94
N SER A 23 10.13 7.33 7.12
CA SER A 23 10.25 8.64 6.47
C SER A 23 10.32 8.50 4.94
N LEU A 24 11.16 7.60 4.44
CA LEU A 24 11.32 7.34 3.00
C LEU A 24 10.07 6.71 2.36
N LEU A 25 9.40 5.80 3.09
CA LEU A 25 8.13 5.25 2.63
C LEU A 25 7.07 6.36 2.53
N SER A 26 6.96 7.21 3.56
CA SER A 26 5.98 8.30 3.60
C SER A 26 6.11 9.23 2.39
N SER A 27 7.33 9.43 1.88
CA SER A 27 7.59 10.23 0.67
C SER A 27 7.32 9.51 -0.66
N GLY A 28 6.68 8.34 -0.64
CA GLY A 28 6.30 7.59 -1.85
C GLY A 28 7.24 6.45 -2.25
N GLU A 29 8.44 6.35 -1.67
CA GLU A 29 9.43 5.36 -2.09
C GLU A 29 8.97 3.91 -1.82
N SER A 30 9.33 2.95 -2.68
CA SER A 30 9.01 1.54 -2.43
C SER A 30 9.98 0.92 -1.43
N LEU A 31 9.48 0.03 -0.57
CA LEU A 31 10.30 -0.66 0.43
C LEU A 31 11.54 -1.33 -0.20
N LEU A 32 11.39 -1.96 -1.36
CA LEU A 32 12.52 -2.59 -2.06
C LEU A 32 13.58 -1.59 -2.49
N LYS A 33 13.19 -0.36 -2.86
CA LYS A 33 14.12 0.69 -3.23
C LYS A 33 14.80 1.28 -1.98
N VAL A 34 14.04 1.47 -0.89
CA VAL A 34 14.57 1.84 0.44
C VAL A 34 15.63 0.84 0.91
N CYS A 35 15.33 -0.46 0.91
CA CYS A 35 16.25 -1.53 1.31
C CYS A 35 17.51 -1.67 0.42
N LYS A 36 17.59 -0.96 -0.72
CA LYS A 36 18.81 -0.92 -1.55
C LYS A 36 19.78 0.19 -1.15
N ARG A 37 19.35 1.14 -0.31
CA ARG A 37 20.21 2.24 0.14
C ARG A 37 21.33 1.72 1.07
N PRO A 38 22.50 2.36 1.09
CA PRO A 38 23.57 2.03 2.04
C PRO A 38 23.06 2.12 3.48
N GLY A 39 23.45 1.17 4.33
CA GLY A 39 23.03 1.13 5.74
C GLY A 39 21.62 0.59 5.99
N MET A 40 20.81 0.34 4.96
CA MET A 40 19.44 -0.18 5.15
C MET A 40 19.40 -1.71 5.27
N PRO A 41 18.53 -2.26 6.14
CA PRO A 41 18.27 -3.69 6.22
C PRO A 41 17.65 -4.21 4.91
N ASP A 42 17.76 -5.52 4.68
CA ASP A 42 17.01 -6.17 3.61
C ASP A 42 15.50 -6.26 3.96
N LYS A 43 14.66 -6.52 2.94
CA LYS A 43 13.20 -6.57 3.12
C LYS A 43 12.76 -7.58 4.19
N SER A 44 13.43 -8.73 4.28
CA SER A 44 13.05 -9.83 5.16
C SER A 44 13.36 -9.47 6.61
N THR A 45 14.45 -8.73 6.82
CA THR A 45 14.76 -8.13 8.12
C THR A 45 13.74 -7.06 8.51
N VAL A 46 13.31 -6.18 7.59
CA VAL A 46 12.23 -5.21 7.87
C VAL A 46 10.93 -5.91 8.27
N PHE A 47 10.50 -6.94 7.53
CA PHE A 47 9.29 -7.70 7.90
C PHE A 47 9.43 -8.43 9.23
N ARG A 48 10.63 -8.92 9.56
CA ARG A 48 10.91 -9.51 10.88
C ARG A 48 10.79 -8.47 11.99
N TRP A 49 11.28 -7.24 11.76
CA TRP A 49 11.14 -6.16 12.72
C TRP A 49 9.66 -5.81 12.93
N LEU A 50 8.88 -5.66 11.85
CA LEU A 50 7.43 -5.45 11.93
C LEU A 50 6.74 -6.56 12.74
N ALA A 51 7.11 -7.82 12.54
CA ALA A 51 6.50 -8.92 13.30
C ALA A 51 6.74 -8.84 14.82
N LYS A 52 7.85 -8.22 15.26
CA LYS A 52 8.29 -8.24 16.67
C LYS A 52 8.14 -6.92 17.41
N HIS A 53 8.09 -5.80 16.71
CA HIS A 53 8.15 -4.44 17.29
C HIS A 53 6.86 -3.67 16.96
N GLU A 54 6.00 -3.48 17.96
CA GLU A 54 4.67 -2.85 17.81
C GLU A 54 4.76 -1.38 17.47
N ASP A 55 5.66 -0.66 18.14
CA ASP A 55 6.01 0.74 17.86
C ASP A 55 6.39 0.95 16.38
N PHE A 56 7.21 0.05 15.83
CA PHE A 56 7.54 0.10 14.41
C PHE A 56 6.33 -0.19 13.52
N ARG A 57 5.48 -1.18 13.86
CA ARG A 57 4.27 -1.47 13.08
C ARG A 57 3.33 -0.27 13.00
N ASP A 58 3.09 0.39 14.13
CA ASP A 58 2.18 1.53 14.20
C ASP A 58 2.70 2.70 13.38
N LYS A 59 4.00 2.98 13.46
CA LYS A 59 4.63 4.02 12.65
C LYS A 59 4.67 3.66 11.16
N TYR A 60 4.89 2.39 10.84
CA TYR A 60 4.85 1.88 9.47
C TYR A 60 3.45 1.97 8.85
N ALA A 61 2.40 1.73 9.64
CA ALA A 61 1.02 1.91 9.19
C ALA A 61 0.74 3.38 8.82
N LYS A 62 1.13 4.33 9.69
CA LYS A 62 1.03 5.77 9.40
C LYS A 62 1.85 6.17 8.17
N ALA A 63 3.06 5.64 8.04
CA ALA A 63 3.90 5.87 6.86
C ALA A 63 3.27 5.32 5.59
N THR A 64 2.53 4.20 5.67
CA THR A 64 1.80 3.62 4.53
C THR A 64 0.64 4.50 4.11
N GLU A 65 -0.07 5.14 5.05
CA GLU A 65 -1.11 6.11 4.75
C GLU A 65 -0.53 7.35 4.04
N ALA A 66 0.53 7.95 4.59
CA ALA A 66 1.21 9.09 3.97
C ALA A 66 1.82 8.73 2.60
N ARG A 67 2.35 7.52 2.46
CA ARG A 67 2.86 6.99 1.20
C ARG A 67 1.79 6.95 0.11
N ALA A 68 0.56 6.58 0.47
CA ALA A 68 -0.54 6.56 -0.48
C ALA A 68 -0.80 7.97 -1.02
N ASP A 69 -0.79 8.98 -0.16
CA ASP A 69 -0.98 10.37 -0.57
C ASP A 69 0.15 10.84 -1.50
N SER A 70 1.40 10.52 -1.18
CA SER A 70 2.55 10.83 -2.04
C SER A 70 2.46 10.14 -3.42
N ILE A 71 2.06 8.86 -3.45
CA ILE A 71 1.89 8.11 -4.71
C ILE A 71 0.71 8.64 -5.52
N PHE A 72 -0.35 9.11 -4.85
CA PHE A 72 -1.50 9.71 -5.50
C PHE A 72 -1.12 10.99 -6.27
N GLU A 73 -0.17 11.78 -5.79
CA GLU A 73 0.36 12.90 -6.57
C GLU A 73 1.33 12.42 -7.68
N GLU A 74 2.16 11.40 -7.40
CA GLU A 74 3.15 10.87 -8.37
C GLU A 74 2.48 10.33 -9.66
N ILE A 75 1.26 9.77 -9.60
CA ILE A 75 0.63 9.21 -10.82
C ILE A 75 0.36 10.27 -11.89
N PHE A 76 0.09 11.52 -11.51
CA PHE A 76 -0.11 12.63 -12.45
C PHE A 76 1.20 12.95 -13.15
N GLU A 77 2.28 13.10 -12.39
CA GLU A 77 3.62 13.36 -12.92
C GLU A 77 4.10 12.24 -13.87
N ILE A 78 3.79 10.98 -13.56
CA ILE A 78 4.12 9.84 -14.43
C ILE A 78 3.38 9.90 -15.76
N ALA A 79 2.10 10.28 -15.74
CA ALA A 79 1.29 10.36 -16.93
C ALA A 79 1.70 11.55 -17.82
N ASP A 80 1.87 12.73 -17.22
CA ASP A 80 2.13 13.98 -17.94
C ASP A 80 3.55 14.03 -18.54
N ASN A 81 4.53 13.40 -17.87
CA ASN A 81 5.92 13.37 -18.33
C ASN A 81 6.29 12.09 -19.09
N ALA A 82 5.31 11.31 -19.55
CA ALA A 82 5.58 10.14 -20.36
C ALA A 82 6.26 10.53 -21.68
N ILE A 83 7.40 9.91 -21.98
CA ILE A 83 8.07 10.09 -23.28
C ILE A 83 7.10 9.63 -24.38
N PRO A 84 6.86 10.43 -25.45
CA PRO A 84 5.97 10.08 -26.58
C PRO A 84 6.49 8.95 -27.48
N ASP A 85 6.92 7.85 -26.87
CA ASP A 85 7.27 6.58 -27.49
C ASP A 85 6.27 5.51 -27.04
N ALA A 86 5.90 4.60 -27.94
CA ALA A 86 4.86 3.61 -27.66
C ALA A 86 5.20 2.72 -26.45
N ALA A 87 6.48 2.31 -26.31
CA ALA A 87 6.89 1.46 -25.20
C ALA A 87 6.96 2.24 -23.88
N GLU A 88 7.46 3.48 -23.91
CA GLU A 88 7.50 4.33 -22.71
C GLU A 88 6.11 4.77 -22.24
N VAL A 89 5.17 5.07 -23.14
CA VAL A 89 3.77 5.32 -22.78
C VAL A 89 3.12 4.08 -22.17
N ALA A 90 3.35 2.88 -22.74
CA ALA A 90 2.84 1.63 -22.18
C ALA A 90 3.40 1.34 -20.78
N LYS A 91 4.68 1.61 -20.57
CA LYS A 91 5.35 1.49 -19.26
C LYS A 91 4.85 2.53 -18.26
N ALA A 92 4.63 3.77 -18.68
CA ALA A 92 4.02 4.82 -17.84
C ALA A 92 2.61 4.41 -17.41
N ARG A 93 1.79 3.91 -18.35
CA ARG A 93 0.47 3.35 -18.04
C ARG A 93 0.54 2.21 -17.03
N LEU A 94 1.44 1.23 -17.22
CA LEU A 94 1.62 0.13 -16.26
C LEU A 94 2.01 0.65 -14.85
N ARG A 95 2.89 1.66 -14.79
CA ARG A 95 3.28 2.30 -13.51
C ARG A 95 2.09 2.97 -12.81
N VAL A 96 1.24 3.68 -13.56
CA VAL A 96 0.02 4.33 -13.04
C VAL A 96 -1.01 3.30 -12.59
N ASP A 97 -1.29 2.29 -13.41
CA ASP A 97 -2.28 1.25 -13.09
C ASP A 97 -1.89 0.44 -11.86
N THR A 98 -0.61 0.06 -11.75
CA THR A 98 -0.08 -0.62 -10.55
C THR A 98 -0.24 0.25 -9.29
N ARG A 99 -0.03 1.56 -9.41
CA ARG A 99 -0.17 2.50 -8.29
C ARG A 99 -1.63 2.68 -7.88
N LYS A 100 -2.56 2.87 -8.82
CA LYS A 100 -4.01 2.93 -8.53
C LYS A 100 -4.48 1.69 -7.76
N TRP A 101 -4.08 0.50 -8.22
CA TRP A 101 -4.39 -0.76 -7.54
C TRP A 101 -3.83 -0.83 -6.11
N ALA A 102 -2.62 -0.32 -5.91
CA ALA A 102 -1.97 -0.27 -4.60
C ALA A 102 -2.63 0.75 -3.66
N LEU A 103 -2.97 1.93 -4.16
CA LEU A 103 -3.65 3.00 -3.40
C LEU A 103 -4.96 2.51 -2.78
N ALA A 104 -5.77 1.80 -3.56
CA ALA A 104 -7.03 1.20 -3.09
C ALA A 104 -6.85 0.19 -1.94
N ARG A 105 -5.64 -0.36 -1.75
CA ARG A 105 -5.29 -1.30 -0.67
C ARG A 105 -4.58 -0.63 0.50
N MET A 106 -3.78 0.40 0.22
CA MET A 106 -3.08 1.18 1.25
C MET A 106 -4.05 2.04 2.06
N ASN A 107 -5.04 2.66 1.40
CA ASN A 107 -6.09 3.42 2.08
C ASN A 107 -7.45 3.19 1.38
N PRO A 108 -8.13 2.05 1.62
CA PRO A 108 -9.37 1.69 0.94
C PRO A 108 -10.50 2.70 1.16
N ARG A 109 -10.52 3.36 2.34
CA ARG A 109 -11.53 4.38 2.64
C ARG A 109 -11.36 5.61 1.75
N LYS A 110 -10.13 6.04 1.46
CA LYS A 110 -9.84 7.23 0.63
C LYS A 110 -9.81 6.92 -0.87
N TYR A 111 -9.14 5.82 -1.25
CA TYR A 111 -8.80 5.52 -2.65
C TYR A 111 -9.47 4.26 -3.22
N GLY A 112 -10.31 3.58 -2.44
CA GLY A 112 -11.13 2.47 -2.95
C GLY A 112 -12.29 2.97 -3.82
N ASP A 113 -12.70 2.14 -4.77
CA ASP A 113 -13.83 2.43 -5.66
C ASP A 113 -15.07 2.82 -4.86
N LYS A 114 -15.74 3.89 -5.30
CA LYS A 114 -16.98 4.39 -4.70
C LYS A 114 -18.14 4.08 -5.63
N VAL A 115 -19.13 3.37 -5.09
CA VAL A 115 -20.33 2.99 -5.82
C VAL A 115 -21.54 3.46 -5.03
N THR A 116 -22.39 4.25 -5.68
CA THR A 116 -23.74 4.55 -5.20
C THR A 116 -24.68 3.64 -5.98
N ASN A 117 -25.33 2.71 -5.28
CA ASN A 117 -26.31 1.82 -5.90
C ASN A 117 -27.71 2.35 -5.62
N GLU A 118 -28.49 2.54 -6.68
CA GLU A 118 -29.94 2.68 -6.56
C GLU A 118 -30.56 1.29 -6.53
N LEU A 119 -31.15 0.92 -5.39
CA LEU A 119 -31.74 -0.40 -5.18
C LEU A 119 -33.27 -0.29 -5.32
N VAL A 120 -33.81 -0.77 -6.44
CA VAL A 120 -35.24 -0.79 -6.72
C VAL A 120 -35.78 -2.20 -6.85
N GLY A 121 -37.05 -2.38 -6.51
CA GLY A 121 -37.80 -3.61 -6.70
C GLY A 121 -38.30 -3.77 -8.13
N LYS A 122 -39.18 -4.76 -8.33
CA LYS A 122 -39.81 -5.04 -9.61
C LYS A 122 -40.46 -3.77 -10.17
N ASP A 123 -40.23 -3.52 -11.45
CA ASP A 123 -40.77 -2.37 -12.20
C ASP A 123 -40.41 -0.99 -11.58
N GLY A 124 -39.27 -0.90 -10.88
CA GLY A 124 -38.84 0.33 -10.21
C GLY A 124 -39.56 0.62 -8.89
N GLY A 125 -40.41 -0.30 -8.43
CA GLY A 125 -41.17 -0.18 -7.19
C GLY A 125 -40.37 -0.53 -5.94
N ALA A 126 -41.07 -0.73 -4.82
CA ALA A 126 -40.45 -1.18 -3.58
C ALA A 126 -39.89 -2.61 -3.72
N ILE A 127 -38.75 -2.88 -3.09
CA ILE A 127 -38.18 -4.23 -2.98
C ILE A 127 -39.19 -5.11 -2.23
N GLN A 128 -39.62 -6.21 -2.87
CA GLN A 128 -40.56 -7.16 -2.29
C GLN A 128 -39.76 -8.30 -1.64
N ILE A 129 -39.98 -8.52 -0.35
CA ILE A 129 -39.36 -9.62 0.41
C ILE A 129 -40.49 -10.49 0.96
N GLU A 130 -40.50 -11.77 0.58
CA GLU A 130 -41.39 -12.77 1.16
C GLU A 130 -40.60 -13.64 2.14
N THR A 131 -41.05 -13.70 3.38
CA THR A 131 -40.42 -14.50 4.44
C THR A 131 -41.35 -15.63 4.85
N SER A 132 -40.82 -16.85 4.92
CA SER A 132 -41.58 -18.06 5.25
C SER A 132 -40.92 -18.82 6.40
N PRO A 133 -41.69 -19.63 7.16
CA PRO A 133 -41.13 -20.52 8.17
C PRO A 133 -40.04 -21.43 7.59
N MET A 134 -39.10 -21.81 8.45
CA MET A 134 -38.00 -22.68 8.10
C MET A 134 -38.50 -23.99 7.45
N SER A 135 -38.13 -24.24 6.19
CA SER A 135 -38.58 -25.43 5.44
C SER A 135 -37.66 -26.64 5.63
N THR A 136 -36.43 -26.44 6.09
CA THR A 136 -35.45 -27.48 6.40
C THR A 136 -34.57 -27.08 7.58
N LEU A 137 -34.07 -28.03 8.36
CA LEU A 137 -33.15 -27.74 9.46
C LEU A 137 -31.77 -27.39 8.89
N PHE A 138 -31.40 -26.10 8.93
CA PHE A 138 -30.07 -25.59 8.53
C PHE A 138 -29.30 -24.90 9.66
N GLY A 139 -29.85 -24.86 10.87
CA GLY A 139 -29.09 -24.56 12.08
C GLY A 139 -28.42 -25.83 12.61
N LYS A 140 -27.11 -25.76 12.85
CA LYS A 140 -26.46 -26.69 13.77
C LYS A 140 -26.74 -26.28 15.21
#